data_AF-A0A7X7DEW9-F1
#
_entry.id   AF-A0A7X7DEW9-F1
#
_cell.length_a   1.000
_cell.length_b   1.000
_cell.length_c   1.000
_cell.angle_alpha   90.00
_cell.angle_beta   90.00
_cell.angle_gamma   90.00
#
_symmetry.space_group_name_H-M   'P 1'
#
loop_
_entity.id
_entity.type
_entity.pdbx_description
1 polymer ?
#
loop_
_entity_poly.entity_id
_entity_poly.type
_entity_poly.pdbx_seq_one_letter_code
_entity_poly.pdbx_strand_id
1 'polypeptide(L)'
;MARRKRHLPAKTNLSVDEPSAEGRLSWRWTLLGMVALALLAFLPFLPVLRAEFLDWDDPYYITHNFRIHQLTWANVADLFRLNPQLGPIPNGQYTPLVELSLMIEHRLVGLQPWLYHLTNVLLHMANTLLVCAFLRKLRADRAWAWLTAALFAVHPLHVESVAWIVERKDVLCAFFCLGAMILYLDFRATRKTRYVVASLVAATCALLSKPMAVTLPAVLLLCDLYLGRPLSDQWKRPWLAPFAALSLLFTAITWHTHASYGIIRAAEAGNVFQNMTMASWNFFWFVGKTLWPLGLSAYVPAAPEASGQPAAPAAAAPVVAPKTVLPSAIAQFYLRPGHSAA
;
A
#
# COMPACT_ATOMS: atom_id res chain seq x y z
N MET A 1 -4.75 70.09 29.25
CA MET A 1 -4.92 68.86 28.43
C MET A 1 -3.55 68.26 28.13
N ALA A 2 -3.08 67.31 28.94
CA ALA A 2 -1.79 66.64 28.74
C ALA A 2 -2.04 65.15 28.40
N ARG A 3 -1.58 64.74 27.21
CA ARG A 3 -1.86 63.43 26.60
C ARG A 3 -0.92 62.37 27.19
N ARG A 4 -1.42 61.49 28.06
CA ARG A 4 -0.71 60.31 28.60
C ARG A 4 -0.26 59.39 27.45
N LYS A 5 1.05 59.23 27.26
CA LYS A 5 1.64 58.21 26.39
C LYS A 5 1.46 56.83 27.05
N ARG A 6 0.72 55.93 26.40
CA ARG A 6 0.65 54.50 26.76
C ARG A 6 2.01 53.85 26.52
N HIS A 7 2.65 53.33 27.56
CA HIS A 7 3.77 52.40 27.43
C HIS A 7 3.24 51.04 26.94
N LEU A 8 3.72 50.60 25.77
CA LEU A 8 3.57 49.22 25.31
C LEU A 8 4.64 48.36 26.01
N PRO A 9 4.30 47.18 26.55
CA PRO A 9 5.28 46.32 27.19
C PRO A 9 6.30 45.78 26.18
N ALA A 10 7.54 45.69 26.65
CA ALA A 10 8.70 45.21 25.91
C ALA A 10 8.46 43.80 25.35
N LYS A 11 8.93 43.58 24.12
CA LYS A 11 8.97 42.29 23.44
C LYS A 11 9.69 41.28 24.35
N THR A 12 8.95 40.33 24.90
CA THR A 12 9.50 39.11 25.49
C THR A 12 10.23 38.36 24.39
N ASN A 13 11.57 38.38 24.47
CA ASN A 13 12.43 37.51 23.70
C ASN A 13 12.08 36.06 24.09
N LEU A 14 11.27 35.41 23.27
CA LEU A 14 11.17 33.96 23.26
C LEU A 14 12.54 33.46 22.82
N SER A 15 13.36 33.06 23.80
CA SER A 15 14.54 32.25 23.54
C SER A 15 14.08 31.04 22.75
N VAL A 16 14.60 30.92 21.54
CA VAL A 16 14.53 29.68 20.78
C VAL A 16 15.32 28.68 21.61
N ASP A 17 14.62 27.86 22.39
CA ASP A 17 15.23 26.73 23.08
C ASP A 17 15.98 25.92 22.02
N GLU A 18 17.30 25.86 22.16
CA GLU A 18 18.09 24.91 21.40
C GLU A 18 17.52 23.52 21.65
N PRO A 19 17.38 22.67 20.61
CA PRO A 19 16.90 21.31 20.80
C PRO A 19 17.81 20.62 21.82
N SER A 20 17.21 20.27 22.95
CA SER A 20 17.86 19.56 24.04
C SER A 20 18.61 18.35 23.48
N ALA A 21 19.79 18.10 24.04
CA ALA A 21 20.69 17.01 23.69
C ALA A 21 20.13 15.62 24.11
N GLU A 22 18.84 15.38 23.88
CA GLU A 22 18.18 14.11 24.15
C GLU A 22 18.64 13.05 23.15
N GLY A 23 19.52 12.16 23.62
CA GLY A 23 19.55 10.76 23.24
C GLY A 23 19.83 10.48 21.76
N ARG A 24 20.95 10.96 21.21
CA ARG A 24 21.52 10.36 19.99
C ARG A 24 21.98 8.93 20.32
N LEU A 25 21.06 7.97 20.24
CA LEU A 25 21.38 6.54 20.21
C LEU A 25 22.50 6.35 19.18
N SER A 26 23.60 5.70 19.57
CA SER A 26 24.73 5.51 18.66
C SER A 26 24.24 4.84 17.36
N TRP A 27 24.88 5.14 16.24
CA TRP A 27 24.52 4.59 14.93
C TRP A 27 24.40 3.06 14.96
N ARG A 28 25.20 2.40 15.81
CA ARG A 28 25.15 0.95 16.07
C ARG A 28 23.78 0.49 16.55
N TRP A 29 23.19 1.17 17.52
CA TRP A 29 21.85 0.82 18.02
C TRP A 29 20.75 1.10 17.02
N THR A 30 20.92 2.15 16.20
CA THR A 30 19.97 2.42 15.11
C THR A 30 20.02 1.32 14.05
N LEU A 31 21.23 0.87 13.69
CA LEU A 31 21.42 -0.26 12.77
C LEU A 31 20.86 -1.55 13.35
N LEU A 32 21.14 -1.86 14.62
CA LEU A 32 20.58 -3.03 15.30
C LEU A 32 19.04 -3.00 15.32
N GLY A 33 18.44 -1.83 15.57
CA GLY A 33 17.00 -1.65 15.47
C GLY A 33 16.47 -1.93 14.05
N MET A 34 17.14 -1.43 13.01
CA MET A 34 16.74 -1.67 11.61
C MET A 34 16.81 -3.15 11.26
N VAL A 35 17.89 -3.83 11.67
CA VAL A 35 18.04 -5.28 11.48
C VAL A 35 16.94 -6.04 12.23
N ALA A 36 16.65 -5.66 13.48
CA ALA A 36 15.57 -6.27 14.26
C ALA A 36 14.20 -6.09 13.59
N LEU A 37 13.87 -4.89 13.09
CA LEU A 37 12.64 -4.66 12.32
C LEU A 37 12.58 -5.49 11.04
N ALA A 38 13.70 -5.57 10.32
CA ALA A 38 13.78 -6.35 9.09
C ALA A 38 13.53 -7.85 9.35
N LEU A 39 14.17 -8.40 10.39
CA LEU A 39 13.95 -9.78 10.82
C LEU A 39 12.50 -9.99 11.31
N LEU A 40 11.93 -9.02 12.02
CA LEU A 40 10.56 -9.08 12.49
C LEU A 40 9.54 -9.10 11.34
N ALA A 41 9.83 -8.41 10.24
CA ALA A 41 9.01 -8.44 9.03
C ALA A 41 9.21 -9.70 8.18
N PHE A 42 10.38 -10.35 8.26
CA PHE A 42 10.73 -11.50 7.43
C PHE A 42 10.36 -12.85 8.06
N LEU A 43 10.75 -13.08 9.32
CA LEU A 43 10.65 -14.37 9.98
C LEU A 43 9.21 -14.94 10.06
N PRO A 44 8.16 -14.14 10.35
CA PRO A 44 6.78 -14.64 10.35
C PRO A 44 6.32 -15.23 9.01
N PHE A 45 6.91 -14.76 7.90
CA PHE A 45 6.54 -15.16 6.55
C PHE A 45 7.43 -16.27 5.97
N LEU A 46 8.40 -16.78 6.73
CA LEU A 46 9.26 -17.88 6.27
C LEU A 46 8.47 -19.12 5.77
N PRO A 47 7.33 -19.52 6.39
CA PRO A 47 6.54 -20.65 5.88
C PRO A 47 5.98 -20.43 4.47
N VAL A 48 5.70 -19.18 4.08
CA VAL A 48 5.14 -18.82 2.76
C VAL A 48 6.11 -19.18 1.62
N LEU A 49 7.41 -19.26 1.88
CA LEU A 49 8.39 -19.68 0.86
C LEU A 49 8.18 -21.12 0.37
N ARG A 50 7.37 -21.92 1.09
CA ARG A 50 6.98 -23.29 0.72
C ARG A 50 5.53 -23.39 0.23
N ALA A 51 4.82 -22.26 0.14
CA ALA A 51 3.46 -22.23 -0.38
C ALA A 51 3.45 -22.40 -1.91
N GLU A 52 2.30 -22.81 -2.42
CA GLU A 52 2.05 -22.99 -3.85
C GLU A 52 1.30 -21.77 -4.42
N PHE A 53 1.16 -21.72 -5.75
CA PHE A 53 0.30 -20.74 -6.40
C PHE A 53 -1.16 -20.92 -5.97
N LEU A 54 -1.88 -19.81 -5.83
CA LEU A 54 -3.31 -19.80 -5.50
C LEU A 54 -4.15 -19.83 -6.77
N ASP A 55 -5.14 -20.72 -6.85
CA ASP A 55 -6.05 -20.85 -7.99
C ASP A 55 -7.17 -19.78 -8.00
N TRP A 56 -6.78 -18.52 -7.76
CA TRP A 56 -7.64 -17.33 -7.85
C TRP A 56 -7.12 -16.43 -8.98
N ASP A 57 -6.26 -15.47 -8.65
CA ASP A 57 -5.69 -14.54 -9.64
C ASP A 57 -4.36 -15.04 -10.24
N ASP A 58 -3.62 -15.92 -9.56
CA ASP A 58 -2.31 -16.40 -10.05
C ASP A 58 -2.39 -17.07 -11.44
N PRO A 59 -3.48 -17.78 -11.80
CA PRO A 59 -3.70 -18.22 -13.17
C PRO A 59 -3.66 -17.09 -14.20
N TYR A 60 -4.37 -16.00 -13.95
CA TYR A 60 -4.52 -14.89 -14.90
C TYR A 60 -3.25 -14.04 -15.01
N TYR A 61 -2.46 -13.95 -13.94
CA TYR A 61 -1.25 -13.14 -13.92
C TYR A 61 0.02 -13.92 -14.24
N ILE A 62 0.07 -15.22 -13.89
CA ILE A 62 1.29 -16.02 -13.91
C ILE A 62 1.12 -17.27 -14.75
N THR A 63 0.34 -18.26 -14.32
CA THR A 63 0.45 -19.62 -14.90
C THR A 63 -0.15 -19.73 -16.29
N HIS A 64 -1.16 -18.91 -16.63
CA HIS A 64 -1.78 -18.84 -17.96
C HIS A 64 -1.51 -17.53 -18.71
N ASN A 65 -0.61 -16.68 -18.19
CA ASN A 65 -0.30 -15.39 -18.80
C ASN A 65 0.89 -15.48 -19.76
N PHE A 66 0.61 -15.75 -21.03
CA PHE A 66 1.62 -15.83 -22.09
C PHE A 66 2.46 -14.55 -22.24
N ARG A 67 1.93 -13.39 -21.82
CA ARG A 67 2.67 -12.11 -21.89
C ARG A 67 3.90 -12.16 -21.01
N ILE A 68 3.87 -12.82 -19.85
CA ILE A 68 4.99 -12.83 -18.90
C ILE A 68 5.94 -14.02 -19.05
N HIS A 69 5.56 -15.07 -19.80
CA HIS A 69 6.38 -16.27 -19.92
C HIS A 69 7.65 -16.07 -20.76
N GLN A 70 7.70 -15.01 -21.55
CA GLN A 70 8.85 -14.67 -22.40
C GLN A 70 9.35 -13.26 -22.10
N LEU A 71 10.61 -13.15 -21.66
CA LEU A 71 11.28 -11.87 -21.48
C LEU A 71 11.86 -11.38 -22.83
N THR A 72 10.99 -10.84 -23.68
CA THR A 72 11.36 -10.18 -24.94
C THR A 72 10.93 -8.72 -24.94
N TRP A 73 11.53 -7.90 -25.80
CA TRP A 73 11.10 -6.51 -25.96
C TRP A 73 9.64 -6.38 -26.40
N ALA A 74 9.15 -7.28 -27.24
CA ALA A 74 7.75 -7.28 -27.67
C ALA A 74 6.82 -7.51 -26.48
N ASN A 75 7.11 -8.52 -25.66
CA ASN A 75 6.33 -8.82 -24.45
C ASN A 75 6.39 -7.67 -23.43
N VAL A 76 7.58 -7.13 -23.16
CA VAL A 76 7.74 -6.00 -22.24
C VAL A 76 6.96 -4.78 -22.72
N ALA A 77 7.06 -4.43 -24.01
CA ALA A 77 6.30 -3.31 -24.58
C ALA A 77 4.80 -3.56 -24.51
N ASP A 78 4.37 -4.81 -24.70
CA ASP A 78 2.96 -5.20 -24.62
C ASP A 78 2.39 -5.05 -23.21
N LEU A 79 3.19 -5.21 -22.14
CA LEU A 79 2.78 -4.95 -20.76
C LEU A 79 2.21 -3.53 -20.58
N PHE A 80 2.84 -2.54 -21.23
CA PHE A 80 2.50 -1.12 -21.09
C PHE A 80 1.45 -0.63 -22.12
N ARG A 81 0.80 -1.54 -22.85
CA ARG A 81 -0.30 -1.20 -23.76
C ARG A 81 -1.63 -1.27 -23.05
N LEU A 82 -2.51 -0.31 -23.35
CA LEU A 82 -3.91 -0.35 -22.91
C LEU A 82 -4.74 -1.37 -23.71
N ASN A 83 -4.30 -1.68 -24.93
CA ASN A 83 -4.85 -2.72 -25.79
C ASN A 83 -3.71 -3.68 -26.19
N PRO A 84 -3.32 -4.61 -25.31
CA PRO A 84 -2.27 -5.59 -25.58
C PRO A 84 -2.65 -6.54 -26.71
N GLN A 85 -1.64 -7.04 -27.43
CA GLN A 85 -1.80 -7.95 -28.56
C GLN A 85 -1.42 -9.38 -28.23
N LEU A 86 -0.61 -9.60 -27.19
CA LEU A 86 -0.04 -10.91 -26.85
C LEU A 86 -0.83 -11.65 -25.76
N GLY A 87 -1.83 -10.99 -25.17
CA GLY A 87 -2.73 -11.56 -24.18
C GLY A 87 -3.56 -10.46 -23.51
N PRO A 88 -4.59 -10.82 -22.72
CA PRO A 88 -5.40 -9.83 -22.02
C PRO A 88 -4.64 -9.15 -20.87
N ILE A 89 -5.12 -7.97 -20.45
CA ILE A 89 -4.78 -7.39 -19.15
C ILE A 89 -5.45 -8.24 -18.06
N PRO A 90 -4.70 -8.86 -17.14
CA PRO A 90 -5.29 -9.70 -16.09
C PRO A 90 -6.32 -8.94 -15.26
N ASN A 91 -7.52 -9.50 -15.11
CA ASN A 91 -8.65 -8.88 -14.40
C ASN A 91 -9.02 -7.44 -14.83
N GLY A 92 -8.59 -7.02 -16.04
CA GLY A 92 -8.71 -5.63 -16.49
C GLY A 92 -7.89 -4.63 -15.67
N GLN A 93 -7.00 -5.08 -14.77
CA GLN A 93 -6.21 -4.23 -13.89
C GLN A 93 -4.86 -3.86 -14.53
N TYR A 94 -4.76 -2.64 -15.04
CA TYR A 94 -3.52 -2.13 -15.62
C TYR A 94 -2.40 -1.99 -14.58
N THR A 95 -1.56 -3.03 -14.49
CA THR A 95 -0.51 -3.18 -13.46
C THR A 95 0.85 -3.62 -14.06
N PRO A 96 1.36 -2.91 -15.08
CA PRO A 96 2.50 -3.36 -15.88
C PRO A 96 3.80 -3.56 -15.08
N LEU A 97 4.03 -2.84 -13.98
CA LEU A 97 5.23 -3.07 -13.16
C LEU A 97 5.14 -4.37 -12.36
N VAL A 98 3.94 -4.77 -11.96
CA VAL A 98 3.71 -6.07 -11.31
C VAL A 98 3.97 -7.16 -12.34
N GLU A 99 3.33 -7.10 -13.51
CA GLU A 99 3.55 -8.05 -14.60
C GLU A 99 5.02 -8.14 -15.02
N LEU A 100 5.73 -7.00 -15.10
CA LEU A 100 7.16 -6.97 -15.43
C LEU A 100 8.01 -7.66 -14.36
N SER A 101 7.70 -7.43 -13.07
CA SER A 101 8.42 -8.09 -11.98
C SER A 101 8.19 -9.61 -11.99
N LEU A 102 6.96 -10.05 -12.27
CA LEU A 102 6.59 -11.46 -12.39
C LEU A 102 7.26 -12.10 -13.62
N MET A 103 7.33 -11.38 -14.75
CA MET A 103 8.03 -11.81 -15.96
C MET A 103 9.52 -12.03 -15.73
N ILE A 104 10.18 -11.12 -15.00
CA ILE A 104 11.60 -11.26 -14.65
C ILE A 104 11.81 -12.52 -13.80
N GLU A 105 10.96 -12.77 -12.81
CA GLU A 105 11.07 -13.96 -11.97
C GLU A 105 10.74 -15.24 -12.70
N HIS A 106 9.74 -15.22 -13.57
CA HIS A 106 9.44 -16.34 -14.45
C HIS A 106 10.64 -16.71 -15.31
N ARG A 107 11.39 -15.71 -15.81
CA ARG A 107 12.62 -15.97 -16.55
C ARG A 107 13.71 -16.65 -15.69
N LEU A 108 13.75 -16.36 -14.39
CA LEU A 108 14.76 -16.85 -13.45
C LEU A 108 14.43 -18.26 -12.91
N VAL A 109 13.17 -18.51 -12.55
CA VAL A 109 12.76 -19.75 -11.85
C VAL A 109 11.58 -20.48 -12.50
N GLY A 110 11.04 -19.97 -13.60
CA GLY A 110 9.84 -20.52 -14.25
C GLY A 110 8.65 -20.50 -13.30
N LEU A 111 7.87 -21.59 -13.27
CA LEU A 111 6.71 -21.75 -12.40
C LEU A 111 7.09 -22.35 -11.03
N GLN A 112 8.16 -21.85 -10.41
CA GLN A 112 8.54 -22.22 -9.05
C GLN A 112 8.17 -21.09 -8.08
N PRO A 113 7.17 -21.27 -7.20
CA PRO A 113 6.53 -20.16 -6.45
C PRO A 113 7.43 -19.50 -5.41
N TRP A 114 8.49 -20.18 -4.95
CA TRP A 114 9.32 -19.72 -3.83
C TRP A 114 9.94 -18.32 -4.04
N LEU A 115 10.43 -18.00 -5.25
CA LEU A 115 11.05 -16.71 -5.52
C LEU A 115 10.01 -15.59 -5.55
N TYR A 116 8.84 -15.89 -6.08
CA TYR A 116 7.74 -14.94 -6.14
C TYR A 116 7.27 -14.53 -4.74
N HIS A 117 7.14 -15.50 -3.84
CA HIS A 117 6.87 -15.26 -2.43
C HIS A 117 8.01 -14.50 -1.76
N LEU A 118 9.27 -14.90 -1.99
CA LEU A 118 10.44 -14.25 -1.40
C LEU A 118 10.46 -12.76 -1.73
N THR A 119 10.20 -12.38 -2.98
CA THR A 119 10.15 -10.97 -3.38
C THR A 119 9.07 -10.19 -2.64
N ASN A 120 7.86 -10.76 -2.46
CA ASN A 120 6.81 -10.09 -1.69
C ASN A 120 7.22 -9.87 -0.22
N VAL A 121 7.86 -10.87 0.40
CA VAL A 121 8.38 -10.76 1.77
C VAL A 121 9.49 -9.70 1.87
N LEU A 122 10.41 -9.66 0.90
CA LEU A 122 11.46 -8.64 0.85
C LEU A 122 10.89 -7.23 0.64
N LEU A 123 9.84 -7.09 -0.18
CA LEU A 123 9.13 -5.82 -0.34
C LEU A 123 8.43 -5.39 0.94
N HIS A 124 7.78 -6.31 1.67
CA HIS A 124 7.18 -6.02 2.98
C HIS A 124 8.22 -5.59 4.02
N MET A 125 9.37 -6.26 4.03
CA MET A 125 10.50 -5.88 4.86
C MET A 125 11.00 -4.46 4.53
N ALA A 126 11.13 -4.12 3.24
CA ALA A 126 11.48 -2.77 2.81
C ALA A 126 10.41 -1.74 3.21
N ASN A 127 9.13 -2.06 3.04
CA ASN A 127 8.01 -1.23 3.46
C ASN A 127 8.02 -0.94 4.96
N THR A 128 8.31 -1.95 5.77
CA THR A 128 8.43 -1.81 7.23
C THR A 128 9.49 -0.76 7.60
N LEU A 129 10.66 -0.81 6.96
CA LEU A 129 11.73 0.17 7.18
C LEU A 129 11.34 1.57 6.68
N LEU A 130 10.65 1.64 5.52
CA LEU A 130 10.15 2.89 4.98
C LEU A 130 9.05 3.52 5.85
N VAL A 131 8.19 2.72 6.50
CA VAL A 131 7.21 3.21 7.47
C VAL A 131 7.92 3.91 8.63
N CYS A 132 8.94 3.27 9.21
CA CYS A 132 9.75 3.90 10.26
C CYS A 132 10.37 5.21 9.76
N ALA A 133 10.97 5.22 8.57
CA ALA A 133 11.59 6.41 8.00
C ALA A 133 10.58 7.53 7.74
N PHE A 134 9.40 7.20 7.20
CA PHE A 134 8.31 8.11 6.91
C PHE A 134 7.77 8.77 8.18
N LEU A 135 7.52 7.99 9.24
CA LEU A 135 7.07 8.54 10.53
C LEU A 135 8.09 9.52 11.12
N ARG A 136 9.39 9.24 10.95
CA ARG A 136 10.44 10.18 11.34
C ARG A 136 10.44 11.47 10.50
N LYS A 137 10.10 11.41 9.21
CA LYS A 137 9.88 12.61 8.38
C LYS A 137 8.66 13.41 8.81
N LEU A 138 7.63 12.74 9.33
CA LEU A 138 6.47 13.38 9.96
C LEU A 138 6.75 13.93 11.36
N ARG A 139 7.98 13.84 11.87
CA ARG A 139 8.37 14.30 13.22
C ARG A 139 7.68 13.53 14.34
N ALA A 140 7.20 12.31 14.08
CA ALA A 140 6.76 11.42 15.14
C ALA A 140 7.92 11.15 16.11
N ASP A 141 7.61 11.04 17.40
CA ASP A 141 8.58 10.61 18.40
C ASP A 141 9.26 9.30 17.99
N ARG A 142 10.52 9.13 18.40
CA ARG A 142 11.34 8.00 17.96
C ARG A 142 10.73 6.68 18.42
N ALA A 143 10.33 6.56 19.67
CA ALA A 143 9.80 5.30 20.21
C ALA A 143 8.51 4.91 19.48
N TRP A 144 7.63 5.88 19.23
CA TRP A 144 6.40 5.67 18.46
C TRP A 144 6.66 5.28 17.00
N ALA A 145 7.68 5.85 16.35
CA ALA A 145 8.05 5.44 15.00
C ALA A 145 8.51 3.97 14.93
N TRP A 146 9.33 3.53 15.89
CA TRP A 146 9.78 2.14 15.98
C TRP A 146 8.63 1.19 16.32
N LEU A 147 7.78 1.55 17.30
CA LEU A 147 6.64 0.75 17.71
C LEU A 147 5.65 0.57 16.56
N THR A 148 5.27 1.65 15.87
CA THR A 148 4.34 1.57 14.74
C THR A 148 4.91 0.76 13.58
N ALA A 149 6.22 0.88 13.29
CA ALA A 149 6.86 0.04 12.28
C ALA A 149 6.91 -1.43 12.69
N ALA A 150 7.17 -1.74 13.97
CA ALA A 150 7.13 -3.10 14.48
C ALA A 150 5.71 -3.70 14.42
N LEU A 151 4.68 -2.91 14.75
CA LEU A 151 3.28 -3.31 14.59
C LEU A 151 2.96 -3.58 13.12
N PHE A 152 3.33 -2.68 12.21
CA PHE A 152 3.19 -2.88 10.76
C PHE A 152 3.90 -4.16 10.27
N ALA A 153 5.09 -4.46 10.78
CA ALA A 153 5.85 -5.65 10.38
C ALA A 153 5.08 -6.95 10.61
N VAL A 154 4.37 -7.07 11.74
CA VAL A 154 3.72 -8.31 12.20
C VAL A 154 2.20 -8.30 12.09
N HIS A 155 1.60 -7.20 11.63
CA HIS A 155 0.15 -7.05 11.66
C HIS A 155 -0.54 -8.10 10.78
N PRO A 156 -1.50 -8.90 11.31
CA PRO A 156 -2.11 -10.00 10.56
C PRO A 156 -2.85 -9.59 9.28
N LEU A 157 -3.33 -8.33 9.18
CA LEU A 157 -3.94 -7.81 7.95
C LEU A 157 -2.99 -7.81 6.74
N HIS A 158 -1.67 -7.79 6.94
CA HIS A 158 -0.72 -7.82 5.83
C HIS A 158 -0.52 -9.20 5.23
N VAL A 159 -1.06 -10.24 5.86
CA VAL A 159 -0.83 -11.62 5.43
C VAL A 159 -1.28 -11.84 3.99
N GLU A 160 -2.46 -11.34 3.64
CA GLU A 160 -2.97 -11.45 2.27
C GLU A 160 -2.06 -10.73 1.27
N SER A 161 -1.71 -9.47 1.56
CA SER A 161 -0.84 -8.67 0.69
C SER A 161 0.57 -9.26 0.50
N VAL A 162 1.10 -9.98 1.50
CA VAL A 162 2.47 -10.52 1.47
C VAL A 162 2.49 -11.97 0.99
N ALA A 163 1.56 -12.80 1.46
CA ALA A 163 1.57 -14.23 1.18
C ALA A 163 1.02 -14.56 -0.21
N TRP A 164 -0.01 -13.85 -0.67
CA TRP A 164 -0.55 -14.05 -2.01
C TRP A 164 0.38 -13.41 -3.05
N ILE A 165 0.89 -14.21 -4.00
CA ILE A 165 1.88 -13.76 -4.99
C ILE A 165 1.36 -12.55 -5.79
N VAL A 166 0.17 -12.63 -6.38
CA VAL A 166 -0.36 -11.56 -7.24
C VAL A 166 -0.72 -10.29 -6.48
N GLU A 167 -0.97 -10.38 -5.17
CA GLU A 167 -1.04 -9.21 -4.29
C GLU A 167 0.32 -8.50 -4.11
N ARG A 168 1.36 -8.90 -4.85
CA ARG A 168 2.54 -8.08 -5.14
C ARG A 168 2.19 -6.64 -5.50
N LYS A 169 1.06 -6.43 -6.18
CA LYS A 169 0.54 -5.10 -6.50
C LYS A 169 0.43 -4.20 -5.25
N ASP A 170 0.12 -4.76 -4.09
CA ASP A 170 -0.05 -4.03 -2.83
C ASP A 170 1.29 -3.69 -2.20
N VAL A 171 2.16 -4.67 -2.02
CA VAL A 171 3.48 -4.46 -1.40
C VAL A 171 4.38 -3.58 -2.27
N LEU A 172 4.30 -3.70 -3.60
CA LEU A 172 5.06 -2.87 -4.53
C LEU A 172 4.49 -1.44 -4.61
N CYS A 173 3.16 -1.30 -4.64
CA CYS A 173 2.51 0.02 -4.55
C CYS A 173 2.86 0.72 -3.23
N ALA A 174 2.83 0.01 -2.10
CA ALA A 174 3.19 0.56 -0.80
C ALA A 174 4.64 1.06 -0.77
N PHE A 175 5.57 0.31 -1.35
CA PHE A 175 6.98 0.68 -1.46
C PHE A 175 7.16 2.01 -2.18
N PHE A 176 6.56 2.13 -3.35
CA PHE A 176 6.65 3.34 -4.15
C PHE A 176 5.86 4.51 -3.55
N CYS A 177 4.70 4.30 -2.95
CA CYS A 177 3.95 5.33 -2.24
C CYS A 177 4.74 5.88 -1.04
N LEU A 178 5.28 5.01 -0.17
CA LEU A 178 6.12 5.42 0.96
C LEU A 178 7.36 6.18 0.50
N GLY A 179 8.04 5.68 -0.54
CA GLY A 179 9.17 6.37 -1.16
C GLY A 179 8.78 7.76 -1.69
N ALA A 180 7.66 7.86 -2.42
CA ALA A 180 7.15 9.12 -2.94
C ALA A 180 6.84 10.12 -1.82
N MET A 181 6.22 9.67 -0.73
CA MET A 181 5.91 10.51 0.43
C MET A 181 7.19 11.00 1.15
N ILE A 182 8.16 10.13 1.38
CA ILE A 182 9.45 10.50 2.00
C ILE A 182 10.18 11.54 1.14
N LEU A 183 10.29 11.29 -0.17
CA LEU A 183 10.95 12.19 -1.12
C LEU A 183 10.20 13.52 -1.23
N TYR A 184 8.88 13.49 -1.20
CA TYR A 184 8.06 14.71 -1.16
C TYR A 184 8.37 15.53 0.10
N LEU A 185 8.41 14.90 1.28
CA LEU A 185 8.74 15.59 2.52
C LEU A 185 10.16 16.16 2.51
N ASP A 186 11.12 15.47 1.87
CA ASP A 186 12.48 15.97 1.66
C ASP A 186 12.53 17.16 0.68
N PHE A 187 11.74 17.13 -0.39
CA PHE A 187 11.53 18.31 -1.22
C PHE A 187 10.95 19.46 -0.40
N ARG A 188 9.96 19.19 0.44
CA ARG A 188 9.34 20.24 1.25
C ARG A 188 10.28 20.82 2.29
N ALA A 189 11.22 20.04 2.81
CA ALA A 189 12.23 20.51 3.75
C ALA A 189 13.38 21.28 3.08
N THR A 190 13.83 20.83 1.90
CA THR A 190 15.06 21.35 1.25
C THR A 190 14.82 22.22 0.02
N ARG A 191 13.61 22.16 -0.55
CA ARG A 191 13.19 22.79 -1.82
C ARG A 191 13.99 22.35 -3.05
N LYS A 192 14.79 21.28 -2.96
CA LYS A 192 15.59 20.75 -4.08
C LYS A 192 14.71 19.99 -5.07
N THR A 193 14.70 20.42 -6.33
CA THR A 193 13.86 19.87 -7.42
C THR A 193 14.05 18.37 -7.64
N ARG A 194 15.27 17.86 -7.46
CA ARG A 194 15.56 16.41 -7.56
C ARG A 194 14.64 15.53 -6.71
N TYR A 195 14.22 16.01 -5.53
CA TYR A 195 13.37 15.22 -4.64
C TYR A 195 11.92 15.19 -5.10
N VAL A 196 11.39 16.29 -5.67
CA VAL A 196 10.02 16.26 -6.22
C VAL A 196 9.98 15.45 -7.53
N VAL A 197 11.02 15.51 -8.36
CA VAL A 197 11.14 14.68 -9.55
C VAL A 197 11.20 13.20 -9.16
N ALA A 198 12.06 12.83 -8.20
CA ALA A 198 12.13 11.45 -7.72
C ALA A 198 10.81 10.99 -7.06
N SER A 199 10.13 11.88 -6.33
CA SER A 199 8.81 11.61 -5.76
C SER A 199 7.75 11.37 -6.84
N LEU A 200 7.77 12.14 -7.94
CA LEU A 200 6.88 11.94 -9.09
C LEU A 200 7.16 10.62 -9.81
N VAL A 201 8.44 10.27 -10.01
CA VAL A 201 8.82 8.97 -10.59
C VAL A 201 8.30 7.84 -9.72
N ALA A 202 8.51 7.91 -8.40
CA ALA A 202 7.98 6.93 -7.46
C ALA A 202 6.45 6.88 -7.49
N ALA A 203 5.75 8.02 -7.54
CA ALA A 203 4.29 8.07 -7.66
C ALA A 203 3.80 7.37 -8.94
N THR A 204 4.45 7.60 -10.08
CA THR A 204 4.14 6.91 -11.34
C THR A 204 4.39 5.42 -11.21
N CYS A 205 5.49 4.98 -10.59
CA CYS A 205 5.73 3.57 -10.33
C CYS A 205 4.68 2.95 -9.40
N ALA A 206 4.19 3.68 -8.40
CA ALA A 206 3.09 3.22 -7.55
C ALA A 206 1.80 3.01 -8.37
N LEU A 207 1.45 3.96 -9.22
CA LEU A 207 0.29 3.90 -10.11
C LEU A 207 0.37 2.76 -11.15
N LEU A 208 1.57 2.49 -11.67
CA LEU A 208 1.85 1.34 -12.54
C LEU A 208 1.86 0.00 -11.79
N SER A 209 1.89 0.04 -10.45
CA SER A 209 1.82 -1.17 -9.61
C SER A 209 0.39 -1.46 -9.18
N LYS A 210 -0.35 -0.44 -8.73
CA LYS A 210 -1.76 -0.55 -8.36
C LYS A 210 -2.50 0.80 -8.58
N PRO A 211 -3.66 0.79 -9.26
CA PRO A 211 -4.46 2.00 -9.46
C PRO A 211 -4.87 2.74 -8.18
N MET A 212 -4.93 2.06 -7.04
CA MET A 212 -5.25 2.68 -5.73
C MET A 212 -4.36 3.89 -5.39
N ALA A 213 -3.13 3.94 -5.91
CA ALA A 213 -2.21 5.07 -5.72
C ALA A 213 -2.72 6.42 -6.25
N VAL A 214 -3.86 6.49 -6.97
CA VAL A 214 -4.54 7.76 -7.31
C VAL A 214 -4.93 8.60 -6.09
N THR A 215 -4.93 7.99 -4.90
CA THR A 215 -5.17 8.68 -3.61
C THR A 215 -3.95 9.46 -3.11
N LEU A 216 -2.75 9.23 -3.67
CA LEU A 216 -1.50 9.79 -3.20
C LEU A 216 -1.48 11.33 -3.09
N PRO A 217 -2.02 12.14 -4.03
CA PRO A 217 -2.06 13.59 -3.88
C PRO A 217 -2.82 14.04 -2.63
N ALA A 218 -3.91 13.34 -2.28
CA ALA A 218 -4.66 13.61 -1.07
C ALA A 218 -3.84 13.27 0.18
N VAL A 219 -3.10 12.15 0.17
CA VAL A 219 -2.20 11.78 1.27
C VAL A 219 -1.05 12.79 1.44
N LEU A 220 -0.45 13.27 0.34
CA LEU A 220 0.59 14.32 0.39
C LEU A 220 0.06 15.63 0.97
N LEU A 221 -1.18 15.99 0.62
CA LEU A 221 -1.88 17.14 1.20
C LEU A 221 -2.10 16.95 2.71
N LEU A 222 -2.55 15.76 3.13
CA LEU A 222 -2.73 15.44 4.55
C LEU A 222 -1.40 15.50 5.33
N CYS A 223 -0.29 15.04 4.74
CA CYS A 223 1.04 15.16 5.35
C CYS A 223 1.43 16.62 5.58
N ASP A 224 1.12 17.51 4.64
CA ASP A 224 1.38 18.93 4.79
C ASP A 224 0.51 19.55 5.89
N LEU A 225 -0.77 19.20 5.93
CA LEU A 225 -1.70 19.68 6.97
C LEU A 225 -1.27 19.22 8.35
N TYR A 226 -0.87 17.95 8.48
CA TYR A 226 -0.33 17.39 9.71
C TYR A 226 0.90 18.15 10.20
N LEU A 227 1.76 18.60 9.28
CA LEU A 227 2.95 19.41 9.58
C LEU A 227 2.64 20.92 9.74
N GLY A 228 1.38 21.30 9.89
CA GLY A 228 0.94 22.68 10.16
C GLY A 228 0.98 23.60 8.94
N ARG A 229 0.97 23.07 7.72
CA ARG A 229 0.95 23.88 6.49
C ARG A 229 -0.49 24.07 6.01
N PRO A 230 -1.03 25.30 6.00
CA PRO A 230 -2.45 25.54 5.74
C PRO A 230 -2.85 25.25 4.29
N LEU A 231 -4.12 24.90 4.07
CA LEU A 231 -4.70 24.64 2.75
C LEU A 231 -4.63 25.85 1.80
N SER A 232 -4.80 27.07 2.34
CA SER A 232 -4.78 28.32 1.57
C SER A 232 -3.47 28.54 0.83
N ASP A 233 -2.38 28.03 1.39
CA ASP A 233 -1.06 28.04 0.77
C ASP A 233 -0.95 26.97 -0.31
N GLN A 234 -1.59 25.82 -0.14
CA GLN A 234 -1.47 24.63 -1.00
C GLN A 234 -2.12 24.85 -2.36
N TRP A 235 -3.25 25.55 -2.43
CA TRP A 235 -3.91 25.88 -3.70
C TRP A 235 -3.05 26.79 -4.60
N LYS A 236 -2.13 27.56 -4.00
CA LYS A 236 -1.22 28.45 -4.72
C LYS A 236 0.05 27.75 -5.20
N ARG A 237 0.20 26.45 -4.96
CA ARG A 237 1.48 25.72 -5.08
C ARG A 237 1.40 24.69 -6.21
N PRO A 238 2.10 24.91 -7.35
CA PRO A 238 1.92 24.10 -8.56
C PRO A 238 2.49 22.68 -8.46
N TRP A 239 3.29 22.35 -7.44
CA TRP A 239 3.96 21.05 -7.38
C TRP A 239 3.05 19.88 -7.04
N LEU A 240 1.84 20.11 -6.51
CA LEU A 240 0.83 19.05 -6.36
C LEU A 240 0.09 18.78 -7.68
N ALA A 241 0.08 19.73 -8.62
CA ALA A 241 -0.65 19.61 -9.87
C ALA A 241 -0.17 18.42 -10.74
N PRO A 242 1.14 18.13 -10.87
CA PRO A 242 1.59 16.93 -11.56
C PRO A 242 1.09 15.62 -10.92
N PHE A 243 1.04 15.53 -9.59
CA PHE A 243 0.50 14.34 -8.90
C PHE A 243 -1.00 14.18 -9.15
N ALA A 244 -1.75 15.28 -9.10
CA ALA A 244 -3.18 15.29 -9.40
C ALA A 244 -3.44 14.91 -10.87
N ALA A 245 -2.66 15.44 -11.81
CA ALA A 245 -2.74 15.10 -13.22
C ALA A 245 -2.46 13.61 -13.47
N LEU A 246 -1.42 13.04 -12.83
CA LEU A 246 -1.15 11.60 -12.87
C LEU A 246 -2.33 10.79 -12.32
N SER A 247 -2.94 11.23 -11.22
CA SER A 247 -4.08 10.53 -10.61
C SER A 247 -5.32 10.55 -11.50
N LEU A 248 -5.60 11.68 -12.17
CA LEU A 248 -6.67 11.78 -13.16
C LEU A 248 -6.40 10.90 -14.38
N LEU A 249 -5.16 10.90 -14.88
CA LEU A 249 -4.75 10.06 -16.01
C LEU A 249 -4.94 8.57 -15.69
N PHE A 250 -4.46 8.10 -14.54
CA PHE A 250 -4.59 6.70 -14.16
C PHE A 250 -6.02 6.30 -13.78
N THR A 251 -6.82 7.23 -13.25
CA THR A 251 -8.27 7.03 -13.12
C THR A 251 -8.91 6.79 -14.50
N ALA A 252 -8.57 7.60 -15.51
CA ALA A 252 -9.09 7.43 -16.87
C ALA A 252 -8.62 6.11 -17.51
N ILE A 253 -7.36 5.72 -17.30
CA ILE A 253 -6.82 4.42 -17.74
C ILE A 253 -7.58 3.26 -17.08
N THR A 254 -7.80 3.33 -15.76
CA THR A 254 -8.53 2.30 -15.01
C THR A 254 -9.98 2.19 -15.49
N TRP A 255 -10.64 3.33 -15.70
CA TRP A 255 -11.98 3.37 -16.26
C TRP A 255 -12.03 2.71 -17.64
N HIS A 256 -11.12 3.10 -18.53
CA HIS A 256 -11.05 2.54 -19.88
C HIS A 256 -10.83 1.02 -19.86
N THR A 257 -9.84 0.55 -19.11
CA THR A 257 -9.51 -0.88 -19.03
C THR A 257 -10.64 -1.69 -18.38
N HIS A 258 -11.18 -1.24 -17.25
CA HIS A 258 -12.31 -1.91 -16.61
C HIS A 258 -13.57 -1.95 -17.50
N ALA A 259 -13.83 -0.90 -18.29
CA ALA A 259 -14.93 -0.88 -19.24
C ALA A 259 -14.70 -1.86 -20.41
N SER A 260 -13.49 -1.85 -20.99
CA SER A 260 -13.10 -2.74 -22.11
C SER A 260 -13.17 -4.23 -21.74
N TYR A 261 -12.88 -4.57 -20.48
CA TYR A 261 -12.91 -5.93 -19.96
C TYR A 261 -14.24 -6.31 -19.26
N GLY A 262 -15.26 -5.43 -19.28
CA GLY A 262 -16.58 -5.72 -18.72
C GLY A 262 -16.63 -5.82 -17.19
N ILE A 263 -15.60 -5.30 -16.49
CA ILE A 263 -15.53 -5.25 -15.02
C ILE A 263 -16.51 -4.21 -14.49
N ILE A 264 -16.63 -3.06 -15.15
CA ILE A 264 -17.71 -2.10 -14.86
C ILE A 264 -18.95 -2.56 -15.62
N ARG A 265 -19.88 -3.22 -14.91
CA ARG A 265 -21.19 -3.56 -15.46
C ARG A 265 -22.08 -2.33 -15.45
N ALA A 266 -22.77 -2.05 -16.55
CA ALA A 266 -23.70 -0.91 -16.65
C ALA A 266 -24.80 -0.92 -15.55
N ALA A 267 -25.16 -2.10 -15.05
CA ALA A 267 -26.09 -2.28 -13.94
C ALA A 267 -25.52 -1.86 -12.55
N GLU A 268 -24.20 -1.93 -12.36
CA GLU A 268 -23.50 -1.60 -11.11
C GLU A 268 -22.99 -0.15 -11.09
N ALA A 269 -22.78 0.45 -12.26
CA ALA A 269 -22.40 1.86 -12.40
C ALA A 269 -23.50 2.85 -11.97
N GLY A 270 -24.77 2.40 -11.94
CA GLY A 270 -25.94 3.27 -11.69
C GLY A 270 -26.27 3.52 -10.22
N ASN A 271 -25.83 2.68 -9.28
CA ASN A 271 -26.21 2.79 -7.87
C ASN A 271 -25.10 3.41 -7.02
N VAL A 272 -24.89 4.73 -7.20
CA VAL A 272 -23.89 5.52 -6.46
C VAL A 272 -24.05 5.33 -4.94
N PHE A 273 -25.30 5.26 -4.45
CA PHE A 273 -25.57 5.03 -3.04
C PHE A 273 -25.02 3.68 -2.56
N GLN A 274 -25.32 2.58 -3.26
CA GLN A 274 -24.78 1.27 -2.92
C GLN A 274 -23.24 1.23 -2.98
N ASN A 275 -22.64 1.88 -3.98
CA ASN A 275 -21.18 1.98 -4.10
C ASN A 275 -20.57 2.76 -2.94
N MET A 276 -21.21 3.87 -2.50
CA MET A 276 -20.79 4.65 -1.33
C MET A 276 -20.96 3.85 -0.03
N THR A 277 -22.06 3.12 0.12
CA THR A 277 -22.31 2.26 1.28
C THR A 277 -21.26 1.15 1.36
N MET A 278 -20.95 0.48 0.25
CA MET A 278 -19.93 -0.55 0.19
C MET A 278 -18.53 0.01 0.47
N ALA A 279 -18.18 1.16 -0.10
CA ALA A 279 -16.90 1.83 0.18
C ALA A 279 -16.78 2.23 1.66
N SER A 280 -17.86 2.76 2.25
CA SER A 280 -17.91 3.14 3.66
C SER A 280 -17.82 1.93 4.57
N TRP A 281 -18.56 0.86 4.26
CA TRP A 281 -18.50 -0.42 4.98
C TRP A 281 -17.08 -0.97 4.97
N ASN A 282 -16.44 -1.07 3.80
CA ASN A 282 -15.08 -1.56 3.68
C ASN A 282 -14.10 -0.69 4.48
N PHE A 283 -14.23 0.64 4.42
CA PHE A 283 -13.39 1.54 5.20
C PHE A 283 -13.49 1.25 6.71
N PHE A 284 -14.70 1.25 7.27
CA PHE A 284 -14.89 1.01 8.71
C PHE A 284 -14.55 -0.43 9.12
N TRP A 285 -14.79 -1.41 8.24
CA TRP A 285 -14.38 -2.79 8.45
C TRP A 285 -12.87 -2.92 8.62
N PHE A 286 -12.08 -2.34 7.71
CA PHE A 286 -10.62 -2.38 7.81
C PHE A 286 -10.08 -1.58 9.00
N VAL A 287 -10.71 -0.45 9.36
CA VAL A 287 -10.38 0.27 10.61
C VAL A 287 -10.62 -0.62 11.83
N GLY A 288 -11.76 -1.31 11.90
CA GLY A 288 -12.06 -2.25 12.98
C GLY A 288 -11.07 -3.41 13.04
N LYS A 289 -10.72 -4.00 11.89
CA LYS A 289 -9.73 -5.10 11.82
C LYS A 289 -8.29 -4.66 12.12
N THR A 290 -7.98 -3.37 11.98
CA THR A 290 -6.67 -2.83 12.41
C THR A 290 -6.53 -2.86 13.93
N LEU A 291 -7.63 -2.67 14.67
CA LEU A 291 -7.63 -2.75 16.13
C LEU A 291 -7.84 -4.19 16.64
N TRP A 292 -8.66 -4.97 15.92
CA TRP A 292 -9.03 -6.32 16.32
C TRP A 292 -8.95 -7.33 15.15
N PRO A 293 -7.75 -7.80 14.79
CA PRO A 293 -7.52 -8.65 13.61
C PRO A 293 -7.88 -10.13 13.85
N LEU A 294 -9.06 -10.43 14.41
CA LEU A 294 -9.56 -11.79 14.57
C LEU A 294 -10.56 -12.16 13.47
N GLY A 295 -10.64 -13.45 13.12
CA GLY A 295 -11.56 -13.94 12.09
C GLY A 295 -11.30 -13.28 10.73
N LEU A 296 -10.03 -13.22 10.33
CA LEU A 296 -9.65 -12.80 8.99
C LEU A 296 -9.92 -13.95 8.02
N SER A 297 -10.59 -13.63 6.93
CA SER A 297 -10.82 -14.51 5.79
C SER A 297 -10.39 -13.75 4.54
N ALA A 298 -9.94 -14.48 3.52
CA ALA A 298 -9.62 -13.88 2.22
C ALA A 298 -10.84 -13.21 1.55
N TYR A 299 -12.05 -13.65 1.90
CA TYR A 299 -13.27 -12.95 1.50
C TYR A 299 -13.64 -11.89 2.52
N VAL A 300 -13.65 -10.64 2.10
CA VAL A 300 -14.23 -9.53 2.87
C VAL A 300 -15.76 -9.67 2.85
N PRO A 301 -16.44 -9.69 4.01
CA PRO A 301 -17.90 -9.80 4.05
C PRO A 301 -18.55 -8.61 3.35
N ALA A 302 -19.51 -8.89 2.47
CA ALA A 302 -20.35 -7.87 1.85
C ALA A 302 -21.19 -7.13 2.90
N ALA A 303 -21.54 -5.88 2.62
CA ALA A 303 -22.43 -5.11 3.48
C ALA A 303 -23.80 -5.83 3.61
N PRO A 304 -24.41 -5.88 4.81
CA PRO A 304 -25.62 -6.65 5.08
C PRO A 304 -26.82 -6.35 4.15
N GLU A 305 -26.90 -5.14 3.59
CA GLU A 305 -27.98 -4.73 2.67
C GLU A 305 -27.71 -5.09 1.21
N ALA A 306 -26.46 -5.35 0.82
CA ALA A 306 -26.10 -5.67 -0.56
C ALA A 306 -26.37 -7.12 -0.95
N SER A 307 -26.59 -8.02 0.03
CA SER A 307 -26.73 -9.46 -0.21
C SER A 307 -28.14 -9.91 -0.60
N GLY A 308 -29.18 -9.07 -0.50
CA GLY A 308 -30.58 -9.44 -0.82
C GLY A 308 -31.16 -10.61 -0.01
N GLN A 309 -30.36 -11.24 0.84
CA GLN A 309 -30.75 -12.28 1.77
C GLN A 309 -30.99 -11.62 3.13
N PRO A 310 -32.12 -11.94 3.81
CA PRO A 310 -32.28 -11.55 5.20
C PRO A 310 -31.07 -12.09 5.97
N ALA A 311 -30.50 -11.27 6.85
CA ALA A 311 -29.34 -11.63 7.66
C ALA A 311 -29.54 -13.03 8.25
N ALA A 312 -28.93 -14.03 7.63
CA ALA A 312 -28.94 -15.37 8.17
C ALA A 312 -28.24 -15.27 9.53
N PRO A 313 -28.81 -15.84 10.60
CA PRO A 313 -28.12 -15.87 11.88
C PRO A 313 -26.75 -16.49 11.63
N ALA A 314 -25.70 -15.88 12.21
CA ALA A 314 -24.30 -16.24 12.06
C ALA A 314 -24.02 -17.72 12.36
N ALA A 315 -24.40 -18.60 11.45
CA ALA A 315 -24.35 -20.04 11.58
C ALA A 315 -23.76 -20.61 10.28
N ALA A 316 -22.58 -21.18 10.44
CA ALA A 316 -21.90 -22.05 9.48
C ALA A 316 -21.23 -21.41 8.25
N ALA A 317 -20.46 -20.33 8.45
CA ALA A 317 -19.07 -20.42 7.98
C ALA A 317 -18.32 -21.25 9.02
N PRO A 318 -17.41 -22.18 8.68
CA PRO A 318 -16.71 -22.95 9.68
C PRO A 318 -15.91 -21.99 10.54
N VAL A 319 -16.44 -21.68 11.73
CA VAL A 319 -15.74 -21.02 12.81
C VAL A 319 -14.64 -22.00 13.20
N VAL A 320 -13.47 -21.84 12.58
CA VAL A 320 -12.27 -22.49 13.07
C VAL A 320 -12.04 -21.86 14.44
N ALA A 321 -12.29 -22.67 15.47
CA ALA A 321 -12.11 -22.32 16.87
C ALA A 321 -10.75 -21.62 17.09
N PRO A 322 -10.66 -20.70 18.08
CA PRO A 322 -9.48 -19.88 18.28
C PRO A 322 -8.32 -20.75 18.77
N LYS A 323 -7.53 -21.27 17.84
CA LYS A 323 -6.24 -21.88 18.13
C LYS A 323 -5.16 -20.84 17.88
N THR A 324 -4.76 -20.22 18.98
CA THR A 324 -3.45 -19.58 19.23
C THR A 324 -2.95 -18.58 18.19
N VAL A 325 -2.92 -17.32 18.64
CA VAL A 325 -2.23 -16.16 18.09
C VAL A 325 -0.75 -16.49 17.82
N LEU A 326 -0.42 -16.91 16.60
CA LEU A 326 0.95 -16.96 16.08
C LEU A 326 0.91 -17.05 14.54
N PRO A 327 1.99 -16.69 13.83
CA PRO A 327 2.15 -16.88 12.37
C PRO A 327 1.92 -18.33 11.88
N SER A 328 1.86 -19.30 12.79
CA SER A 328 1.52 -20.69 12.48
C SER A 328 0.09 -20.90 11.98
N ALA A 329 -0.88 -20.05 12.36
CA ALA A 329 -2.25 -20.13 11.81
C ALA A 329 -2.32 -19.62 10.36
N ILE A 330 -1.46 -18.65 10.01
CA ILE A 330 -1.30 -18.11 8.67
C ILE A 330 -0.69 -19.16 7.72
N ALA A 331 0.28 -19.92 8.22
CA ALA A 331 0.83 -21.08 7.52
C ALA A 331 -0.25 -22.16 7.28
N GLN A 332 -1.17 -22.39 8.21
CA GLN A 332 -2.21 -23.41 8.05
C GLN A 332 -3.27 -23.08 7.00
N PHE A 333 -3.50 -21.81 6.68
CA PHE A 333 -4.47 -21.40 5.65
C PHE A 333 -3.87 -21.50 4.24
N TYR A 334 -2.61 -21.09 4.04
CA TYR A 334 -1.93 -21.11 2.73
C TYR A 334 -1.17 -22.41 2.42
N LEU A 335 -0.87 -23.26 3.41
CA LEU A 335 -0.19 -24.56 3.21
C LEU A 335 -1.16 -25.75 3.09
N ARG A 336 -2.48 -25.52 2.95
CA ARG A 336 -3.44 -26.61 2.73
C ARG A 336 -3.54 -26.93 1.23
N PRO A 337 -3.15 -28.13 0.78
CA PRO A 337 -3.41 -28.57 -0.57
C PRO A 337 -4.91 -28.83 -0.73
N GLY A 338 -5.50 -28.26 -1.79
CA GLY A 338 -6.80 -28.64 -2.32
C GLY A 338 -8.01 -28.29 -1.44
N HIS A 339 -8.65 -27.17 -1.74
CA HIS A 339 -10.12 -27.08 -1.70
C HIS A 339 -10.56 -26.56 -3.06
N SER A 340 -10.90 -27.50 -3.96
CA SER A 340 -11.78 -27.20 -5.08
C SER A 340 -13.05 -26.59 -4.50
N ALA A 341 -13.34 -25.34 -4.85
CA ALA A 341 -14.64 -24.75 -4.60
C ALA A 341 -15.71 -25.60 -5.31
N ALA A 342 -16.64 -26.15 -4.54
CA ALA A 342 -17.93 -26.61 -5.03
C ALA A 342 -18.96 -25.52 -4.73
#